data_AF-A0A6A4H1J5-F1
#
_entry.id   AF-A0A6A4H1J5-F1
#
_cell.length_a   1.000
_cell.length_b   1.000
_cell.length_c   1.000
_cell.angle_alpha   90.00
_cell.angle_beta   90.00
_cell.angle_gamma   90.00
#
_symmetry.space_group_name_H-M   'P 1'
#
loop_
_entity.id
_entity.type
_entity.pdbx_description
1 polymer ?
#
loop_
_entity_poly.entity_id
_entity_poly.type
_entity_poly.pdbx_seq_one_letter_code
_entity_poly.pdbx_strand_id
1 'polypeptide(L)'
;LQDDLALMFKGTNGQYYFQGGAICIPGFWRMRDKIGMSLEEIHIQGHVPQYETKLHNSMARYFKCMAVDKPIIRNNYFFQELAWSATTNGSEETFVHGDCITPKKPMPIAAENLRLRMERQSLHMLPLSGAILFTIRMYLFPLEDLAKEPGVPARMASAI
;
A
#
# COMPACT_ATOMS: atom_id res chain seq x y z
N LEU A 1 2.16 -18.77 -1.48
CA LEU A 1 2.07 -17.39 -2.01
C LEU A 1 2.80 -16.48 -1.02
N GLN A 2 3.56 -15.48 -1.48
CA GLN A 2 4.30 -14.58 -0.59
C GLN A 2 3.70 -13.16 -0.56
N ASP A 3 2.58 -12.95 -1.23
CA ASP A 3 1.87 -11.69 -1.34
C ASP A 3 0.88 -11.54 -0.19
N ASP A 4 0.70 -10.32 0.30
CA ASP A 4 -0.51 -9.97 1.03
C ASP A 4 -1.70 -9.97 0.06
N LEU A 5 -2.87 -10.39 0.54
CA LEU A 5 -4.08 -10.56 -0.25
C LEU A 5 -5.23 -9.75 0.32
N ALA A 6 -5.90 -8.98 -0.52
CA ALA A 6 -7.19 -8.36 -0.21
C ALA A 6 -8.24 -8.75 -1.25
N LEU A 7 -9.41 -9.14 -0.78
CA LEU A 7 -10.57 -9.47 -1.58
C LEU A 7 -11.61 -8.37 -1.44
N MET A 8 -12.00 -7.81 -2.58
CA MET A 8 -13.03 -6.78 -2.63
C MET A 8 -14.27 -7.29 -3.34
N PHE A 9 -15.43 -7.11 -2.72
CA PHE A 9 -16.70 -7.55 -3.27
C PHE A 9 -17.56 -6.35 -3.62
N LYS A 10 -18.32 -6.49 -4.71
CA LYS A 10 -19.24 -5.45 -5.16
C LYS A 10 -20.48 -5.44 -4.28
N GLY A 11 -20.77 -4.30 -3.67
CA GLY A 11 -21.99 -4.05 -2.91
C GLY A 11 -23.20 -3.75 -3.81
N THR A 12 -24.38 -3.65 -3.20
CA THR A 12 -25.65 -3.36 -3.90
C THR A 12 -25.69 -1.96 -4.54
N ASN A 13 -24.93 -1.02 -3.98
CA ASN A 13 -24.74 0.33 -4.52
C ASN A 13 -23.71 0.40 -5.68
N GLY A 14 -23.14 -0.75 -6.07
CA GLY A 14 -22.16 -0.85 -7.15
C GLY A 14 -20.72 -0.47 -6.76
N GLN A 15 -20.45 -0.10 -5.51
CA GLN A 15 -19.10 0.13 -5.00
C GLN A 15 -18.44 -1.19 -4.58
N TYR A 16 -17.10 -1.21 -4.52
CA TYR A 16 -16.35 -2.36 -4.02
C TYR A 16 -15.94 -2.14 -2.57
N TYR A 17 -16.14 -3.17 -1.75
CA TYR A 17 -15.84 -3.17 -0.33
C TYR A 17 -14.77 -4.21 -0.01
N PHE A 18 -13.83 -3.87 0.86
CA PHE A 18 -12.85 -4.84 1.35
C PHE A 18 -13.54 -5.79 2.35
N GLN A 19 -13.65 -7.08 2.02
CA GLN A 19 -14.46 -8.04 2.80
C GLN A 19 -13.68 -9.24 3.32
N GLY A 20 -12.42 -9.42 2.90
CA GLY A 20 -11.59 -10.50 3.41
C GLY A 20 -10.19 -10.45 2.82
N GLY A 21 -9.25 -11.14 3.45
CA GLY A 21 -7.86 -11.08 3.02
C GLY A 21 -6.90 -11.74 4.00
N ALA A 22 -5.63 -11.77 3.62
CA ALA A 22 -4.51 -12.15 4.46
C ALA A 22 -3.47 -11.03 4.33
N ILE A 23 -3.41 -10.15 5.34
CA ILE A 23 -2.56 -8.96 5.36
C ILE A 23 -1.56 -9.12 6.51
N CYS A 24 -0.37 -9.61 6.19
CA CYS A 24 0.65 -9.98 7.17
C CYS A 24 1.81 -8.99 7.22
N ILE A 25 2.06 -8.27 6.12
CA ILE A 25 3.17 -7.33 5.98
C ILE A 25 2.70 -5.99 5.39
N PRO A 26 1.66 -5.32 5.95
CA PRO A 26 1.10 -4.11 5.38
C PRO A 26 2.06 -2.91 5.45
N GLY A 27 1.80 -1.89 4.64
CA GLY A 27 2.52 -0.61 4.69
C GLY A 27 1.68 0.44 5.42
N PHE A 28 1.92 0.68 6.70
CA PHE A 28 1.26 1.71 7.52
C PHE A 28 -0.29 1.58 7.67
N TRP A 29 -0.86 0.39 7.54
CA TRP A 29 -2.30 0.15 7.76
C TRP A 29 -2.56 -1.23 8.35
N ARG A 30 -3.72 -1.41 8.99
CA ARG A 30 -4.17 -2.72 9.51
C ARG A 30 -5.47 -3.14 8.84
N MET A 31 -5.61 -4.45 8.59
CA MET A 31 -6.84 -5.00 8.04
C MET A 31 -8.06 -4.65 8.90
N ARG A 32 -7.96 -4.77 10.23
CA ARG A 32 -9.08 -4.48 11.15
C ARG A 32 -9.61 -3.06 11.05
N ASP A 33 -8.77 -2.11 10.66
CA ASP A 33 -9.13 -0.70 10.55
C ASP A 33 -9.82 -0.40 9.21
N LYS A 34 -9.77 -1.32 8.24
CA LYS A 34 -10.23 -1.10 6.86
C LYS A 34 -11.26 -2.12 6.39
N ILE A 35 -11.39 -3.26 7.08
CA ILE A 35 -12.33 -4.32 6.72
C ILE A 35 -13.77 -3.79 6.80
N GLY A 36 -14.58 -4.10 5.80
CA GLY A 36 -15.95 -3.63 5.65
C GLY A 36 -16.08 -2.26 4.98
N MET A 37 -15.00 -1.50 4.80
CA MET A 37 -15.03 -0.19 4.15
C MET A 37 -15.04 -0.29 2.63
N SER A 38 -15.63 0.72 1.98
CA SER A 38 -15.56 0.90 0.54
C SER A 38 -14.14 1.29 0.11
N LEU A 39 -13.82 1.06 -1.16
CA LEU A 39 -12.55 1.51 -1.73
C LEU A 39 -12.34 3.02 -1.51
N GLU A 40 -13.40 3.81 -1.61
CA GLU A 40 -13.34 5.25 -1.41
C GLU A 40 -13.04 5.62 0.05
N GLU A 41 -13.78 5.04 0.99
CA GLU A 41 -13.60 5.25 2.43
C GLU A 41 -12.17 4.90 2.89
N ILE A 42 -11.62 3.79 2.37
CA ILE A 42 -10.26 3.35 2.68
C ILE A 42 -9.23 4.45 2.35
N HIS A 43 -9.37 5.10 1.19
CA HIS A 43 -8.42 6.11 0.71
C HIS A 43 -8.65 7.49 1.35
N ILE A 44 -9.91 7.88 1.60
CA ILE A 44 -10.23 9.14 2.30
C ILE A 44 -9.74 9.07 3.75
N GLN A 45 -10.09 8.01 4.49
CA GLN A 45 -9.64 7.84 5.87
C GLN A 45 -8.13 7.56 5.98
N GLY A 46 -7.52 7.08 4.89
CA GLY A 46 -6.06 6.97 4.80
C GLY A 46 -5.35 8.24 4.40
N HIS A 47 -6.08 9.36 4.29
CA HIS A 47 -5.53 10.68 3.97
C HIS A 47 -4.65 10.66 2.71
N VAL A 48 -5.03 9.86 1.70
CA VAL A 48 -4.25 9.76 0.46
C VAL A 48 -4.23 11.14 -0.22
N PRO A 49 -3.04 11.75 -0.42
CA PRO A 49 -2.96 13.10 -0.95
C PRO A 49 -3.67 13.24 -2.30
N GLN A 50 -4.46 14.30 -2.45
CA GLN A 50 -5.19 14.62 -3.69
C GLN A 50 -6.17 13.53 -4.14
N TYR A 51 -6.58 12.61 -3.26
CA TYR A 51 -7.51 11.54 -3.62
C TYR A 51 -8.85 12.12 -4.12
N GLU A 52 -9.52 12.90 -3.29
CA GLU A 52 -10.84 13.48 -3.61
C GLU A 52 -10.77 14.41 -4.83
N THR A 53 -9.68 15.17 -4.97
CA THR A 53 -9.57 16.21 -5.99
C THR A 53 -9.06 15.72 -7.35
N LYS A 54 -8.25 14.65 -7.39
CA LYS A 54 -7.62 14.17 -8.63
C LYS A 54 -7.79 12.68 -8.93
N LEU A 55 -7.84 11.82 -7.92
CA LEU A 55 -7.78 10.37 -8.13
C LEU A 55 -9.16 9.72 -8.16
N HIS A 56 -10.09 10.19 -7.33
CA HIS A 56 -11.39 9.58 -7.07
C HIS A 56 -12.13 9.19 -8.34
N ASN A 57 -12.44 10.15 -9.22
CA ASN A 57 -13.23 9.91 -10.43
C ASN A 57 -12.57 8.91 -11.40
N SER A 58 -11.24 8.94 -11.49
CA SER A 58 -10.49 8.04 -12.36
C SER A 58 -10.51 6.60 -11.83
N MET A 59 -10.32 6.43 -10.51
CA MET A 59 -10.32 5.14 -9.85
C MET A 59 -11.73 4.54 -9.86
N ALA A 60 -12.75 5.31 -9.46
CA ALA A 60 -14.13 4.85 -9.47
C ALA A 60 -14.56 4.34 -10.86
N ARG A 61 -14.21 5.06 -11.93
CA ARG A 61 -14.46 4.61 -13.31
C ARG A 61 -13.69 3.32 -13.64
N TYR A 62 -12.42 3.25 -13.27
CA TYR A 62 -11.58 2.07 -13.54
C TYR A 62 -12.16 0.81 -12.90
N PHE A 63 -12.44 0.84 -11.60
CA PHE A 63 -12.97 -0.31 -10.86
C PHE A 63 -14.38 -0.71 -11.33
N LYS A 64 -15.19 0.24 -11.78
CA LYS A 64 -16.51 -0.04 -12.39
C LYS A 64 -16.41 -0.79 -13.72
N CYS A 65 -15.38 -0.51 -14.52
CA CYS A 65 -15.19 -1.04 -15.87
C CYS A 65 -14.13 -2.16 -15.95
N MET A 66 -13.61 -2.61 -14.82
CA MET A 66 -12.58 -3.64 -14.77
C MET A 66 -13.11 -4.95 -15.35
N ALA A 67 -12.34 -5.55 -16.25
CA ALA A 67 -12.71 -6.80 -16.91
C ALA A 67 -11.93 -7.98 -16.33
N VAL A 68 -12.54 -9.16 -16.35
CA VAL A 68 -11.96 -10.42 -15.86
C VAL A 68 -10.65 -10.77 -16.59
N ASP A 69 -10.61 -10.55 -17.89
CA ASP A 69 -9.50 -10.91 -18.78
C ASP A 69 -8.38 -9.86 -18.85
N LYS A 70 -8.49 -8.76 -18.08
CA LYS A 70 -7.54 -7.63 -18.12
C LYS A 70 -7.01 -7.27 -16.74
N PRO A 71 -6.22 -8.16 -16.11
CA PRO A 71 -5.55 -7.82 -14.86
C PRO A 71 -4.53 -6.70 -15.09
N ILE A 72 -4.35 -5.86 -14.08
CA ILE A 72 -3.34 -4.81 -14.11
C ILE A 72 -2.32 -4.99 -12.99
N ILE A 73 -1.15 -4.43 -13.22
CA ILE A 73 -0.08 -4.35 -12.24
C ILE A 73 0.32 -2.88 -12.11
N ARG A 74 0.52 -2.42 -10.89
CA ARG A 74 1.13 -1.14 -10.56
C ARG A 74 2.21 -1.35 -9.51
N ASN A 75 3.07 -0.35 -9.35
CA ASN A 75 4.01 -0.30 -8.25
C ASN A 75 3.60 0.81 -7.28
N ASN A 76 3.81 0.55 -5.99
CA ASN A 76 3.81 1.53 -4.93
C ASN A 76 5.16 1.44 -4.22
N TYR A 77 5.65 2.53 -3.63
CA TYR A 77 6.93 2.52 -2.95
C TYR A 77 7.03 3.58 -1.86
N PHE A 78 7.90 3.32 -0.89
CA PHE A 78 8.30 4.26 0.15
C PHE A 78 9.57 3.77 0.85
N PHE A 79 10.21 4.65 1.63
CA PHE A 79 11.34 4.29 2.47
C PHE A 79 10.86 3.90 3.86
N GLN A 80 11.49 2.88 4.44
CA GLN A 80 11.25 2.45 5.81
C GLN A 80 12.56 1.96 6.44
N GLU A 81 12.60 1.90 7.77
CA GLU A 81 13.72 1.29 8.49
C GLU A 81 13.63 -0.25 8.48
N LEU A 82 14.74 -0.96 8.73
CA LEU A 82 14.73 -2.42 8.80
C LEU A 82 13.77 -2.95 9.90
N ALA A 83 13.72 -2.27 11.05
CA ALA A 83 12.81 -2.58 12.16
C ALA A 83 11.42 -1.93 12.03
N TRP A 84 10.96 -1.68 10.80
CA TRP A 84 9.77 -0.89 10.49
C TRP A 84 8.54 -1.22 11.34
N SER A 85 8.20 -2.49 11.57
CA SER A 85 6.98 -2.80 12.33
C SER A 85 7.03 -2.26 13.75
N ALA A 86 8.19 -2.32 14.41
CA ALA A 86 8.35 -1.80 15.76
C ALA A 86 8.53 -0.29 15.78
N THR A 87 9.31 0.27 14.85
CA THR A 87 9.65 1.70 14.85
C THR A 87 8.58 2.57 14.21
N THR A 88 7.84 2.02 13.26
CA THR A 88 6.88 2.75 12.42
C THR A 88 5.44 2.49 12.83
N ASN A 89 5.05 1.22 12.98
CA ASN A 89 3.68 0.86 13.39
C ASN A 89 3.52 0.82 14.92
N GLY A 90 4.57 0.46 15.66
CA GLY A 90 4.51 0.32 17.12
C GLY A 90 3.76 -0.90 17.62
N SER A 91 3.35 -0.85 18.89
CA SER A 91 2.46 -1.86 19.45
C SER A 91 1.04 -1.65 18.94
N GLU A 92 0.25 -2.73 18.95
CA GLU A 92 -1.16 -2.68 18.54
C GLU A 92 -1.99 -1.65 19.33
N GLU A 93 -1.59 -1.38 20.58
CA GLU A 93 -2.25 -0.43 21.48
C GLU A 93 -2.00 1.04 21.11
N THR A 94 -0.88 1.34 20.45
CA THR A 94 -0.45 2.71 20.13
C THR A 94 -0.44 3.03 18.64
N PHE A 95 -0.84 2.08 17.80
CA PHE A 95 -0.90 2.26 16.35
C PHE A 95 -1.88 3.37 15.96
N VAL A 96 -1.41 4.30 15.13
CA VAL A 96 -2.21 5.33 14.47
C VAL A 96 -2.01 5.18 12.96
N HIS A 97 -3.11 5.14 12.21
CA HIS A 97 -3.05 4.95 10.77
C HIS A 97 -2.49 6.18 10.05
N GLY A 98 -1.57 5.97 9.11
CA GLY A 98 -0.99 7.04 8.29
C GLY A 98 0.09 7.86 8.99
N ASP A 99 0.27 7.69 10.31
CA ASP A 99 1.34 8.29 11.07
C ASP A 99 2.41 7.25 11.39
N CYS A 100 3.66 7.59 11.09
CA CYS A 100 4.80 6.89 11.68
C CYS A 100 4.78 7.21 13.17
N ILE A 101 4.96 6.21 14.05
CA ILE A 101 5.34 6.52 15.43
C ILE A 101 6.66 7.27 15.36
N THR A 102 6.59 8.58 15.54
CA THR A 102 7.78 9.41 15.60
C THR A 102 8.47 9.03 16.90
N PRO A 103 9.68 8.44 16.86
CA PRO A 103 10.38 8.15 18.10
C PRO A 103 10.55 9.46 18.87
N LYS A 104 10.31 9.43 20.19
CA LYS A 104 10.41 10.61 21.09
C LYS A 104 11.76 11.33 21.00
N LYS A 105 12.77 10.68 20.41
CA LYS A 105 14.00 11.29 19.91
C LYS A 105 14.20 10.91 18.44
N PRO A 106 14.52 11.86 17.55
CA PRO A 106 14.98 11.51 16.21
C PRO A 106 16.26 10.68 16.36
N MET A 107 16.20 9.41 16.00
CA MET A 107 17.41 8.62 15.81
C MET A 107 18.09 9.13 14.53
N PRO A 108 19.43 9.27 14.51
CA PRO A 108 20.12 9.58 13.28
C PRO A 108 19.82 8.48 12.26
N ILE A 109 19.18 8.86 11.16
CA ILE A 109 18.83 7.95 10.08
C ILE A 109 20.10 7.60 9.31
N ALA A 110 20.72 6.48 9.68
CA ALA A 110 21.88 5.95 8.96
C ALA A 110 21.42 5.21 7.69
N ALA A 111 22.12 5.40 6.57
CA ALA A 111 21.77 4.79 5.29
C ALA A 111 21.69 3.25 5.37
N GLU A 112 22.55 2.62 6.17
CA GLU A 112 22.59 1.18 6.47
C GLU A 112 21.28 0.65 7.09
N ASN A 113 20.49 1.50 7.76
CA ASN A 113 19.22 1.14 8.40
C ASN A 113 18.01 1.40 7.52
N LEU A 114 18.17 2.12 6.41
CA LEU A 114 17.11 2.43 5.47
C LEU A 114 16.94 1.34 4.41
N ARG A 115 15.69 1.04 4.10
CA ARG A 115 15.27 0.15 3.02
C ARG A 115 14.29 0.87 2.12
N LEU A 116 14.47 0.72 0.80
CA LEU A 116 13.41 0.98 -0.15
C LEU A 116 12.44 -0.20 -0.11
N ARG A 117 11.20 0.06 0.28
CA ARG A 117 10.10 -0.88 0.16
C ARG A 117 9.38 -0.62 -1.16
N MET A 118 9.35 -1.65 -2.01
CA MET A 118 8.58 -1.66 -3.25
C MET A 118 7.43 -2.65 -3.11
N GLU A 119 6.26 -2.27 -3.55
CA GLU A 119 5.07 -3.12 -3.61
C GLU A 119 4.64 -3.27 -5.06
N ARG A 120 4.83 -4.47 -5.60
CA ARG A 120 4.20 -4.85 -6.87
C ARG A 120 2.77 -5.26 -6.55
N GLN A 121 1.84 -4.40 -6.92
CA GLN A 121 0.43 -4.56 -6.65
C GLN A 121 -0.28 -5.06 -7.90
N SER A 122 -1.07 -6.13 -7.78
CA SER A 122 -1.88 -6.64 -8.89
C SER A 122 -3.37 -6.59 -8.55
N LEU A 123 -4.19 -6.26 -9.55
CA LEU A 123 -5.64 -6.27 -9.44
C LEU A 123 -6.19 -7.23 -10.50
N HIS A 124 -6.94 -8.23 -10.05
CA HIS A 124 -7.54 -9.24 -10.92
C HIS A 124 -8.99 -9.51 -10.51
N MET A 125 -9.93 -9.40 -11.45
CA MET A 125 -11.32 -9.73 -11.19
C MET A 125 -11.53 -11.24 -11.39
N LEU A 126 -12.10 -11.90 -10.38
CA LEU A 126 -12.35 -13.33 -10.38
C LEU A 126 -13.59 -13.66 -11.21
N PRO A 127 -13.52 -14.63 -12.15
CA PRO A 127 -14.56 -14.89 -13.14
C PRO A 127 -15.91 -15.33 -12.55
N LEU A 128 -15.89 -16.11 -11.46
CA LEU A 128 -17.10 -16.70 -10.90
C LEU A 128 -17.83 -15.77 -9.92
N SER A 129 -17.07 -15.03 -9.10
CA SER A 129 -17.65 -14.18 -8.04
C SER A 129 -17.75 -12.70 -8.43
N GLY A 130 -17.02 -12.26 -9.46
CA GLY A 130 -16.85 -10.84 -9.76
C GLY A 130 -16.08 -10.06 -8.68
N ALA A 131 -15.53 -10.76 -7.68
CA ALA A 131 -14.70 -10.14 -6.65
C ALA A 131 -13.34 -9.74 -7.25
N ILE A 132 -12.77 -8.66 -6.72
CA ILE A 132 -11.44 -8.20 -7.11
C ILE A 132 -10.43 -8.73 -6.10
N LEU A 133 -9.50 -9.54 -6.59
CA LEU A 133 -8.31 -9.93 -5.86
C LEU A 133 -7.23 -8.86 -6.06
N PHE A 134 -6.87 -8.22 -4.96
CA PHE A 134 -5.74 -7.31 -4.85
C PHE A 134 -4.58 -8.03 -4.19
N THR A 135 -3.49 -8.24 -4.91
CA THR A 135 -2.27 -8.82 -4.33
C THR A 135 -1.21 -7.74 -4.13
N ILE A 136 -0.47 -7.82 -3.03
CA ILE A 136 0.57 -6.86 -2.67
C ILE A 136 1.85 -7.64 -2.40
N ARG A 137 2.72 -7.67 -3.41
CA ARG A 137 4.02 -8.32 -3.31
C ARG A 137 5.07 -7.31 -2.86
N MET A 138 5.57 -7.49 -1.65
CA MET A 138 6.58 -6.62 -1.06
C MET A 138 8.00 -7.08 -1.38
N TYR A 139 8.86 -6.12 -1.70
CA TYR A 139 10.31 -6.26 -1.85
C TYR A 139 11.02 -5.22 -0.98
N LEU A 140 12.15 -5.59 -0.38
CA LEU A 140 13.00 -4.68 0.39
C LEU A 140 14.41 -4.64 -0.19
N PHE A 141 14.90 -3.43 -0.43
CA PHE A 141 16.25 -3.18 -0.94
C PHE A 141 17.03 -2.27 0.01
N PRO A 142 18.27 -2.64 0.41
CA PRO A 142 19.17 -1.73 1.14
C PRO A 142 19.41 -0.45 0.37
N LEU A 143 19.29 0.70 1.05
CA LEU A 143 19.56 2.00 0.42
C LEU A 143 21.01 2.10 -0.07
N GLU A 144 21.96 1.50 0.64
CA GLU A 144 23.38 1.48 0.27
C GLU A 144 23.65 0.76 -1.04
N ASP A 145 22.83 -0.24 -1.38
CA ASP A 145 22.98 -0.95 -2.65
C ASP A 145 22.39 -0.13 -3.80
N LEU A 146 21.26 0.55 -3.56
CA LEU A 146 20.70 1.52 -4.51
C LEU A 146 21.67 2.69 -4.76
N ALA A 147 22.44 3.09 -3.75
CA ALA A 147 23.45 4.14 -3.86
C ALA A 147 24.57 3.79 -4.86
N LYS A 148 24.82 2.49 -5.08
CA LYS A 148 25.86 1.98 -5.99
C LYS A 148 25.35 1.82 -7.43
N GLU A 149 24.03 1.85 -7.65
CA GLU A 149 23.42 1.60 -8.96
C GLU A 149 23.54 2.83 -9.87
N PRO A 150 24.18 2.73 -11.06
CA PRO A 150 24.39 3.88 -11.94
C PRO A 150 23.11 4.66 -12.27
N GLY A 151 23.11 5.97 -11.98
CA GLY A 151 22.01 6.88 -12.27
C GLY A 151 20.79 6.81 -11.34
N VAL A 152 20.65 5.76 -10.52
CA VAL A 152 19.57 5.66 -9.53
C VAL A 152 19.66 6.74 -8.46
N PRO A 153 20.83 7.03 -7.85
CA PRO A 153 20.94 8.07 -6.82
C PRO A 153 20.47 9.44 -7.31
N ALA A 154 20.88 9.84 -8.51
CA ALA A 154 20.51 11.12 -9.10
C ALA A 154 18.99 11.21 -9.38
N ARG A 155 18.40 10.14 -9.92
CA ARG A 155 16.94 10.08 -10.14
C ARG A 155 16.16 10.15 -8.84
N MET A 156 16.61 9.44 -7.81
CA MET A 156 15.99 9.47 -6.49
C MET A 156 16.06 10.86 -5.87
N ALA A 157 17.23 11.50 -5.93
CA ALA A 157 17.41 12.87 -5.43
C ALA A 157 16.51 13.89 -6.14
N SER A 158 16.21 13.69 -7.43
CA SER A 158 15.34 14.58 -8.20
C SER A 158 13.84 14.42 -7.92
N ALA A 159 13.45 13.36 -7.20
CA ALA A 159 12.04 13.04 -6.90
C ALA A 159 11.55 13.60 -5.56
N ILE A 160 12.41 14.35 -4.85
CA ILE A 160 12.17 15.00 -3.55
C ILE A 160 12.18 16.51 -3.77
#